data_AF-A0A4Q0LWH9-F1
#
_entry.id   AF-A0A4Q0LWH9-F1
#
_cell.length_a   1.000
_cell.length_b   1.000
_cell.length_c   1.000
_cell.angle_alpha   90.00
_cell.angle_beta   90.00
_cell.angle_gamma   90.00
#
_symmetry.space_group_name_H-M   'P 1'
#
loop_
_entity.id
_entity.type
_entity.pdbx_description
1 polymer ?
#
loop_
_entity_poly.entity_id
_entity_poly.type
_entity_poly.pdbx_seq_one_letter_code
_entity_poly.pdbx_strand_id
1 'polypeptide(L)' 'MIFDLTIGCVVTPRQLSDVFQYAFMRWKLGVDYIPNSRLYAIDTRNNGKIQVTGDRKIVYLGLGTWKVKD' A
#
# COMPACT_ATOMS: atom_id res chain seq x y z
N MET A 1 1.00 -13.63 16.28
CA MET A 1 1.50 -13.71 14.88
C MET A 1 1.23 -12.36 14.22
N ILE A 2 2.25 -11.70 13.69
CA ILE A 2 2.06 -10.45 12.93
C ILE A 2 1.65 -10.88 11.52
N PHE A 3 0.51 -10.38 11.03
CA PHE A 3 0.14 -10.58 9.63
C PHE A 3 1.14 -9.83 8.75
N ASP A 4 1.66 -10.49 7.73
CA ASP A 4 2.53 -9.87 6.75
C ASP A 4 2.26 -10.45 5.35
N LEU A 5 2.42 -9.63 4.31
CA LEU A 5 2.36 -10.10 2.92
C LEU A 5 3.71 -10.68 2.51
N THR A 6 3.73 -11.50 1.46
CA THR A 6 4.97 -12.02 0.90
C THR A 6 5.84 -10.87 0.36
N ILE A 7 7.07 -10.74 0.86
CA ILE A 7 8.03 -9.74 0.40
C ILE A 7 8.24 -9.89 -1.11
N GLY A 8 8.23 -8.76 -1.83
CA GLY A 8 8.38 -8.72 -3.28
C GLY A 8 7.07 -8.90 -4.05
N CYS A 9 5.93 -9.12 -3.38
CA CYS A 9 4.64 -9.18 -4.07
C CYS A 9 4.36 -7.85 -4.80
N VAL A 10 3.76 -7.95 -5.98
CA VAL A 10 3.46 -6.80 -6.84
C VAL A 10 1.96 -6.71 -7.01
N VAL A 11 1.38 -5.61 -6.55
CA VAL A 11 -0.06 -5.35 -6.55
C VAL A 11 -0.34 -3.90 -6.93
N THR A 12 -1.61 -3.55 -7.09
CA THR A 12 -2.06 -2.15 -7.10
C THR A 12 -2.86 -1.82 -5.82
N PRO A 13 -2.93 -0.55 -5.39
CA PRO A 13 -3.79 -0.17 -4.27
C PRO A 13 -5.26 -0.57 -4.46
N ARG A 14 -5.77 -0.53 -5.70
CA ARG A 14 -7.14 -0.98 -5.99
C ARG A 14 -7.34 -2.48 -5.74
N GLN A 15 -6.38 -3.32 -6.17
CA GLN A 15 -6.42 -4.76 -5.88
C GLN A 15 -6.40 -5.03 -4.37
N LEU A 16 -5.66 -4.23 -3.60
CA LEU A 16 -5.67 -4.35 -2.14
C LEU A 16 -7.03 -3.95 -1.55
N SER A 17 -7.69 -2.91 -2.06
CA SER A 17 -9.02 -2.50 -1.59
C SER A 17 -10.13 -3.50 -1.93
N ASP A 18 -9.93 -4.33 -2.96
CA ASP A 18 -10.87 -5.39 -3.30
C ASP A 18 -10.84 -6.57 -2.30
N VAL A 19 -9.73 -6.71 -1.55
CA VAL A 19 -9.48 -7.83 -0.62
C VAL A 19 -9.53 -7.40 0.84
N PHE A 20 -9.02 -6.22 1.16
CA PHE A 20 -8.83 -5.74 2.52
C PHE A 20 -9.69 -4.53 2.82
N GLN A 21 -10.22 -4.47 4.05
CA GLN A 21 -10.89 -3.27 4.54
C GLN A 21 -9.89 -2.10 4.66
N TYR A 22 -10.36 -0.87 4.41
CA TYR A 22 -9.53 0.34 4.48
C TYR A 22 -8.77 0.49 5.81
N ALA A 23 -9.41 0.19 6.93
CA ALA A 23 -8.76 0.23 8.23
C ALA A 23 -7.57 -0.74 8.31
N PHE A 24 -7.72 -1.94 7.76
CA PHE A 24 -6.64 -2.92 7.69
C PHE A 24 -5.51 -2.45 6.77
N MET A 25 -5.86 -1.93 5.59
CA MET A 25 -4.89 -1.37 4.66
C MET A 25 -4.05 -0.27 5.32
N ARG A 26 -4.70 0.65 6.04
CA ARG A 26 -4.03 1.77 6.71
C ARG A 26 -3.11 1.32 7.85
N TRP A 27 -3.62 0.46 8.74
CA TRP A 27 -2.93 0.14 10.00
C TRP A 27 -2.01 -1.08 9.92
N LYS A 28 -2.19 -1.96 8.93
CA LYS A 28 -1.36 -3.17 8.75
C LYS A 28 -0.54 -3.12 7.48
N LEU A 29 -1.10 -2.57 6.42
CA LEU A 29 -0.41 -2.54 5.14
C LEU A 29 0.24 -1.20 4.85
N GLY A 30 0.06 -0.12 5.64
CA GLY A 30 0.65 1.18 5.32
C GLY A 30 0.16 1.77 3.99
N VAL A 31 -1.08 1.47 3.59
CA VAL A 31 -1.75 2.02 2.40
C VAL A 31 -3.01 2.76 2.83
N ASP A 32 -3.05 4.07 2.60
CA ASP A 32 -4.16 4.95 2.96
C ASP A 32 -4.83 5.50 1.70
N TYR A 33 -6.16 5.62 1.71
CA TYR A 33 -6.90 6.26 0.61
C TYR A 33 -7.10 7.74 0.93
N ILE A 34 -6.71 8.63 0.02
CA ILE A 34 -6.87 10.08 0.22
C ILE A 34 -8.26 10.48 -0.30
N PRO A 35 -9.20 10.88 0.57
CA PRO A 35 -10.56 11.25 0.16
C PRO A 35 -10.54 12.35 -0.91
N ASN A 36 -11.49 12.28 -1.84
CA ASN A 36 -11.69 13.27 -2.91
C ASN A 36 -10.53 13.43 -3.93
N SER A 37 -9.47 12.61 -3.84
CA SER A 37 -8.32 12.72 -4.75
C SER A 37 -8.17 11.55 -5.74
N ARG A 38 -8.88 10.43 -5.52
CA ARG A 38 -8.65 9.13 -6.21
C ARG A 38 -7.20 8.60 -6.07
N LEU A 39 -6.43 9.17 -5.14
CA LEU A 39 -5.05 8.79 -4.86
C LEU A 39 -4.97 7.95 -3.58
N TYR A 40 -3.89 7.19 -3.49
CA TYR A 40 -3.51 6.43 -2.31
C TYR A 40 -2.15 6.94 -1.82
N ALA A 41 -1.97 7.01 -0.50
CA ALA A 41 -0.67 7.22 0.12
C ALA A 41 -0.11 5.88 0.58
N ILE A 42 1.12 5.56 0.18
CA ILE A 42 1.83 4.36 0.63
C ILE A 42 3.01 4.74 1.52
N ASP A 43 3.22 3.98 2.59
CA ASP A 43 4.39 4.10 3.45
C ASP A 43 5.63 3.49 2.75
N THR A 44 6.77 4.17 2.86
CA THR A 44 8.04 3.76 2.25
C THR A 44 9.08 3.43 3.33
N ARG A 45 10.12 2.67 2.97
CA ARG A 45 11.21 2.31 3.90
C ARG A 45 11.92 3.50 4.55
N ASN A 46 11.85 4.69 3.95
CA ASN A 46 12.52 5.90 4.46
C ASN A 46 11.61 6.73 5.38
N ASN A 47 10.60 6.12 6.02
CA ASN A 47 9.60 6.82 6.85
C ASN A 47 8.82 7.94 6.12
N GLY A 48 8.82 7.92 4.78
CA GLY A 48 8.07 8.86 3.94
C GLY A 48 6.79 8.23 3.38
N LYS A 49 5.81 9.07 3.06
CA LYS A 49 4.61 8.68 2.30
C LYS A 49 4.72 9.19 0.87
N ILE A 50 4.40 8.34 -0.10
CA ILE A 50 4.31 8.71 -1.51
C ILE A 50 2.86 8.54 -1.99
N GLN A 51 2.37 9.50 -2.77
CA GLN A 51 1.06 9.41 -3.39
C GLN A 51 1.14 8.66 -4.72
N VAL A 52 0.23 7.73 -4.93
CA VAL A 52 0.11 6.91 -6.14
C VAL A 52 -1.34 6.82 -6.60
N THR A 53 -1.56 6.59 -7.89
CA THR A 53 -2.88 6.26 -8.39
C THR A 53 -3.26 4.83 -7.99
N GLY A 54 -4.57 4.53 -7.92
CA GLY A 54 -5.06 3.20 -7.56
C GLY A 54 -4.62 2.07 -8.51
N ASP A 55 -4.16 2.41 -9.71
CA ASP A 55 -3.72 1.47 -10.74
C ASP A 55 -2.18 1.38 -10.85
N ARG A 56 -1.44 2.17 -10.06
CA ARG A 56 0.02 2.11 -10.04
C ARG A 56 0.46 0.83 -9.34
N LYS A 57 1.38 0.09 -9.99
CA LYS A 57 2.01 -1.08 -9.39
C LYS A 57 2.97 -0.67 -8.27
N ILE A 58 2.83 -1.33 -7.13
CA ILE A 58 3.68 -1.17 -5.95
C ILE A 58 4.26 -2.54 -5.57
N VAL A 59 5.47 -2.53 -5.02
CA VAL A 59 6.18 -3.73 -4.57
C VAL A 59 6.27 -3.71 -3.05
N TYR A 60 5.86 -4.81 -2.42
CA TYR A 60 5.90 -4.94 -0.98
C TYR A 60 7.31 -5.19 -0.45
N LEU A 61 7.71 -4.45 0.58
CA LEU A 61 9.06 -4.50 1.17
C LEU A 61 9.09 -5.10 2.59
N GLY A 62 7.92 -5.52 3.10
CA GLY A 62 7.72 -5.99 4.47
C GLY A 62 7.18 -4.91 5.41
N LEU A 63 6.52 -5.33 6.49
CA LEU A 63 6.10 -4.46 7.61
C LEU A 63 5.29 -3.20 7.18
N GLY A 64 4.38 -3.35 6.23
CA GLY A 64 3.55 -2.25 5.73
C GLY A 64 4.28 -1.25 4.84
N THR A 65 5.50 -1.54 4.40
CA THR A 65 6.29 -0.63 3.55
C THR A 65 6.30 -1.07 2.09
N TRP A 66 6.33 -0.08 1.19
CA TRP A 66 6.22 -0.25 -0.26
C TRP A 66 7.24 0.58 -1.01
N LYS A 67 7.46 0.20 -2.27
CA LYS A 67 8.04 1.07 -3.29
C LYS A 67 7.17 1.07 -4.54
N VAL A 68 7.22 2.15 -5.30
CA VAL A 68 6.65 2.16 -6.65
C VAL A 68 7.45 1.21 -7.52
N LYS A 69 6.78 0.36 -8.31
CA LYS A 69 7.43 -0.43 -9.35
C LYS A 69 7.67 0.48 -10.56
N ASP A 70 8.88 0.49 -11.09
CA ASP A 70 9.24 1.23 -12.31
C ASP A 70 8.35 0.79 -13.49
#